data_AF-U2LFV3-F1
#
_entry.id   AF-U2LFV3-F1
#
_cell.length_a   1.000
_cell.length_b   1.000
_cell.length_c   1.000
_cell.angle_alpha   90.00
_cell.angle_beta   90.00
_cell.angle_gamma   90.00
#
_symmetry.space_group_name_H-M   'P 1'
#
loop_
_entity.id
_entity.type
_entity.pdbx_description
1 polymer ?
#
loop_
_entity_poly.entity_id
_entity_poly.type
_entity_poly.pdbx_seq_one_letter_code
_entity_poly.pdbx_strand_id
1 'polypeptide(L)' 'MFDLADQGEKIVIRRSKKQAYTLVPVEDEDITFTKSLEERIGMALQEVKQMREGKIKELSMKELLDEL' A
#
# COMPACT_ATOMS: atom_id res chain seq x y z
N MET A 1 -19.34 -16.86 -7.21
CA MET A 1 -17.95 -17.20 -7.63
C MET A 1 -17.09 -15.97 -7.51
N PHE A 2 -17.53 -14.82 -8.01
CA PHE A 2 -16.90 -13.53 -7.74
C PHE A 2 -16.94 -13.19 -6.25
N ASP A 3 -18.06 -13.42 -5.56
CA ASP A 3 -18.16 -13.21 -4.10
C ASP A 3 -17.12 -13.99 -3.26
N LEU A 4 -16.68 -15.15 -3.75
CA LEU A 4 -15.64 -15.94 -3.09
C LEU A 4 -14.26 -15.32 -3.31
N ALA A 5 -14.00 -14.79 -4.52
CA ALA A 5 -12.79 -14.05 -4.81
C ALA A 5 -12.74 -12.75 -3.98
N ASP A 6 -13.87 -12.05 -3.86
CA ASP A 6 -14.01 -10.83 -3.05
C ASP A 6 -13.81 -11.11 -1.55
N GLN A 7 -14.13 -12.33 -1.08
CA GLN A 7 -13.83 -12.80 0.28
C GLN A 7 -12.36 -13.22 0.49
N GLY A 8 -11.51 -13.07 -0.53
CA GLY A 8 -10.09 -13.42 -0.50
C GLY A 8 -9.77 -14.87 -0.82
N GLU A 9 -10.75 -15.64 -1.30
CA GLU A 9 -10.53 -17.03 -1.69
C GLU A 9 -9.77 -17.13 -3.02
N LYS A 10 -8.73 -17.97 -3.07
CA LYS A 10 -7.89 -18.11 -4.25
C LYS A 10 -8.55 -19.02 -5.29
N ILE A 11 -9.08 -18.41 -6.35
CA ILE A 11 -9.74 -19.13 -7.42
C ILE A 11 -8.82 -19.30 -8.63
N VAL A 12 -8.62 -20.56 -9.05
CA VAL A 12 -7.84 -20.92 -10.24
C VAL A 12 -8.75 -21.49 -11.33
N ILE A 13 -8.86 -20.78 -12.45
CA ILE A 13 -9.65 -21.16 -13.62
C ILE A 13 -8.75 -21.86 -14.62
N ARG A 14 -8.94 -23.17 -14.80
CA ARG A 14 -8.16 -23.97 -15.76
C ARG A 14 -8.91 -24.10 -17.09
N ARG A 15 -8.35 -23.54 -18.16
CA ARG A 15 -8.80 -23.75 -19.54
C ARG A 15 -7.95 -24.83 -20.21
N SER A 16 -8.51 -26.04 -20.28
CA SER A 16 -7.83 -27.23 -20.83
C SER A 16 -6.53 -27.61 -20.09
N LYS A 17 -5.76 -28.58 -20.61
CA LYS A 17 -4.52 -29.06 -19.98
C LYS A 17 -3.36 -28.05 -19.97
N LYS A 18 -3.46 -26.94 -20.72
CA LYS A 18 -2.34 -26.04 -21.00
C LYS A 18 -2.42 -24.67 -20.34
N GLN A 19 -3.58 -24.18 -19.94
CA GLN A 19 -3.72 -22.81 -19.44
C GLN A 19 -4.52 -22.77 -18.14
N ALA A 20 -3.99 -22.07 -17.15
CA ALA A 20 -4.66 -21.76 -15.91
C ALA A 20 -4.52 -20.26 -15.63
N TYR A 21 -5.59 -19.67 -15.13
CA TYR A 21 -5.71 -18.25 -14.80
C TYR A 21 -6.09 -18.14 -13.33
N THR A 22 -5.62 -17.10 -12.65
CA THR A 22 -6.07 -16.79 -11.29
C THR A 22 -7.07 -15.65 -11.38
N LEU A 23 -8.23 -15.81 -10.75
CA LEU A 23 -9.17 -14.71 -10.58
C LEU A 23 -8.72 -13.91 -9.36
N VAL A 24 -8.45 -12.62 -9.57
CA VAL A 24 -8.09 -11.67 -8.52
C VAL A 24 -9.12 -10.56 -8.61
N PRO A 25 -9.89 -10.28 -7.53
CA PRO A 25 -10.77 -9.12 -7.52
C PRO A 25 -9.91 -7.86 -7.66
N VAL A 26 -10.37 -6.92 -8.46
CA VAL A 26 -9.73 -5.61 -8.60
C VAL A 26 -10.66 -4.62 -7.93
N GLU A 27 -10.24 -4.06 -6.81
CA GLU A 27 -10.95 -2.96 -6.15
C GLU A 27 -10.56 -1.63 -6.82
N ASP A 28 -11.43 -0.62 -6.82
CA ASP A 28 -11.07 0.73 -7.33
C ASP A 28 -9.86 1.35 -6.58
N GLU A 29 -9.59 0.85 -5.37
CA GLU A 29 -8.41 1.15 -4.56
C GLU A 29 -7.21 0.25 -4.84
N ASP A 30 -7.28 -0.73 -5.75
CA ASP A 30 -6.10 -1.47 -6.21
C ASP A 30 -5.17 -0.47 -6.88
N ILE A 31 -4.24 -0.03 -6.06
CA ILE A 31 -3.26 0.97 -6.36
C ILE A 31 -2.41 0.39 -7.48
N THR A 32 -2.85 0.64 -8.72
CA THR A 32 -1.97 0.67 -9.86
C THR A 32 -0.73 1.38 -9.38
N PHE A 33 0.43 0.72 -9.50
CA PHE A 33 1.76 1.25 -9.16
C PHE A 33 1.96 2.54 -9.94
N THR A 34 1.32 3.59 -9.47
CA THR A 34 1.32 4.92 -10.02
C THR A 34 2.53 5.55 -9.37
N LYS A 35 3.34 6.27 -10.14
CA LYS A 35 4.55 6.93 -9.63
C LYS A 35 4.30 7.68 -8.31
N SER A 36 3.11 8.24 -8.15
CA SER A 36 2.64 8.90 -6.91
C SER A 36 2.63 7.99 -5.67
N LEU A 37 2.28 6.70 -5.79
CA LEU A 37 2.35 5.77 -4.66
C LEU A 37 3.80 5.45 -4.29
N GLU A 38 4.66 5.23 -5.29
CA GLU A 38 6.09 4.98 -5.06
C GLU A 38 6.75 6.19 -4.37
N GLU A 39 6.37 7.41 -4.78
CA GLU A 39 6.81 8.65 -4.13
C GLU A 39 6.33 8.73 -2.68
N ARG A 40 5.05 8.41 -2.40
CA ARG A 40 4.52 8.39 -1.02
C ARG A 40 5.22 7.37 -0.14
N ILE A 41 5.49 6.18 -0.66
CA ILE A 41 6.25 5.13 0.06
C ILE A 41 7.68 5.60 0.30
N GLY A 42 8.33 6.21 -0.71
CA GLY A 42 9.68 6.77 -0.59
C GLY A 42 9.78 7.86 0.48
N MET A 43 8.81 8.78 0.52
CA MET A 43 8.73 9.82 1.55
C MET A 43 8.59 9.22 2.95
N ALA A 44 7.66 8.29 3.14
CA ALA A 44 7.46 7.63 4.43
C ALA A 44 8.73 6.88 4.91
N LEU A 45 9.42 6.19 4.01
CA LEU A 45 10.69 5.52 4.32
C LEU A 45 11.80 6.51 4.69
N GLN A 46 11.84 7.67 4.02
CA GLN A 46 12.80 8.73 4.32
C GLN A 46 12.52 9.39 5.68
N GLU A 47 11.26 9.61 6.04
CA GLU A 47 10.86 10.12 7.36
C GLU A 47 11.31 9.16 8.46
N VAL A 48 11.03 7.86 8.30
CA VAL A 48 11.46 6.82 9.26
C VAL A 48 12.99 6.78 9.38
N LYS A 49 13.71 6.91 8.26
CA LYS A 49 15.18 6.96 8.28
C LYS A 49 15.69 8.18 9.05
N GLN A 50 15.13 9.35 8.79
CA GLN A 50 15.53 10.59 9.46
C GLN A 50 15.17 10.60 10.95
N MET A 51 14.06 9.97 11.34
CA MET A 51 13.69 9.74 12.74
C MET A 51 14.70 8.83 13.44
N ARG A 52 15.12 7.73 12.78
CA ARG A 52 16.17 6.83 13.28
C ARG A 52 17.54 7.49 13.39
N GLU A 53 17.86 8.38 12.46
CA GLU A 53 19.09 9.19 12.50
C GLU A 53 19.01 10.36 13.50
N GLY A 54 17.86 10.55 14.19
CA GLY A 54 17.65 11.61 15.17
C GLY A 54 17.53 13.02 14.56
N LYS A 55 17.35 13.13 13.24
CA LYS A 55 17.23 14.40 12.52
C LYS A 55 15.82 14.99 12.57
N ILE A 56 14.81 14.14 12.76
CA ILE A 56 13.41 14.56 12.93
C ILE A 56 12.94 14.04 14.29
N LYS A 57 12.34 14.91 15.08
CA LYS A 57 11.63 14.56 16.31
C LYS A 57 10.14 14.73 16.04
N GLU A 58 9.36 13.81 16.58
CA GLU A 58 7.92 13.97 16.62
C GLU A 58 7.62 15.13 17.57
N LEU A 59 7.16 16.25 17.01
CA LEU A 59 6.71 17.41 17.79
C LEU A 59 5.20 17.33 17.90
N SER A 60 4.72 17.41 19.13
CA SER A 60 3.29 17.48 19.37
C SER A 60 2.75 18.84 18.93
N MET A 61 1.46 18.89 18.59
CA MET A 61 0.81 20.14 18.18
C MET A 61 0.89 21.24 19.25
N LYS A 62 1.08 20.89 20.52
CA LYS A 62 1.32 21.86 21.60
C LYS A 62 2.69 22.51 21.51
N GLU A 63 3.73 21.75 21.16
CA GLU A 63 5.10 22.28 21.04
C GLU A 63 5.27 23.19 19.82
N LEU A 64 4.56 22.89 18.72
CA LEU A 64 4.57 23.72 17.51
C LEU A 64 3.87 25.08 17.69
N LEU A 65 2.91 25.17 18.62
CA LEU A 65 2.18 26.40 18.92
C LEU A 65 2.94 27.31 19.90
N ASP A 66 3.88 26.75 20.67
CA ASP A 66 4.69 27.50 21.64
C ASP A 66 5.87 28.23 20.95
N GLU A 67 6.25 27.83 19.74
CA GLU A 67 7.32 28.46 18.93
C GLU A 67 6.83 29.58 17.98
N LEU A 68 5.55 29.96 18.02
CA LEU A 68 4.94 31.01 17.19
C LEU A 68 4.78 32.35 17.95
#